data_AF-A0A2V6EZQ0-F1
#
_entry.id   AF-A0A2V6EZQ0-F1
#
_cell.length_a   1.000
_cell.length_b   1.000
_cell.length_c   1.000
_cell.angle_alpha   90.00
_cell.angle_beta   90.00
_cell.angle_gamma   90.00
#
_symmetry.space_group_name_H-M   'P 1'
#
loop_
_entity.id
_entity.type
_entity.pdbx_description
1 polymer ?
#
loop_
_entity_poly.entity_id
_entity_poly.type
_entity_poly.pdbx_seq_one_letter_code
_entity_poly.pdbx_strand_id
1 'polypeptide(L)' 'MNAVTLKAHYDGKHICLDEPFELAPNTPVLVTIPQPDAAEKDRAEWFALAKAAFARAYGDEEPDYSNAVILERPSE' A
#
# COMPACT_ATOMS: atom_id res chain seq x y z
N MET A 1 20.26 -3.63 -8.05
CA MET A 1 19.83 -5.04 -8.02
C MET A 1 19.14 -5.32 -9.34
N ASN A 2 19.65 -6.23 -10.17
CA ASN A 2 19.02 -6.56 -11.45
C ASN A 2 18.16 -7.81 -11.23
N ALA A 3 16.84 -7.64 -11.20
CA ALA A 3 15.89 -8.71 -10.94
C ALA A 3 14.81 -8.69 -12.03
N VAL A 4 14.37 -9.88 -12.44
CA VAL A 4 13.25 -10.06 -13.36
C VAL A 4 12.04 -10.55 -12.57
N THR A 5 10.87 -9.98 -12.85
CA THR A 5 9.61 -10.44 -12.28
C THR A 5 8.93 -11.37 -13.28
N LEU A 6 8.74 -12.63 -12.89
CA LEU A 6 8.10 -13.64 -13.70
C LEU A 6 6.71 -13.93 -13.14
N LYS A 7 5.74 -14.12 -14.03
CA LYS A 7 4.41 -14.61 -13.64
C LYS A 7 4.44 -16.12 -13.50
N ALA A 8 3.70 -16.61 -12.53
CA ALA A 8 3.59 -18.02 -12.24
C ALA A 8 2.24 -18.31 -11.60
N HIS A 9 1.78 -19.54 -11.77
CA HIS A 9 0.62 -20.07 -11.08
C HIS A 9 0.99 -21.32 -10.28
N TYR A 10 0.20 -21.62 -9.25
CA TYR A 10 0.29 -22.88 -8.52
C TYR A 10 -0.65 -23.90 -9.18
N ASP A 11 -0.10 -25.01 -9.68
CA ASP A 11 -0.87 -26.07 -10.34
C ASP A 11 -1.51 -27.08 -9.36
N GLY A 12 -1.37 -26.84 -8.05
CA GLY A 12 -1.77 -27.77 -6.98
C GLY A 12 -0.62 -28.61 -6.44
N LYS A 13 0.56 -28.56 -7.05
CA LYS A 13 1.76 -29.29 -6.62
C LYS A 13 3.04 -28.48 -6.72
N HIS A 14 3.20 -27.70 -7.79
CA HIS A 14 4.37 -26.91 -8.11
C HIS A 14 4.00 -25.47 -8.49
N ILE A 15 4.97 -24.57 -8.34
CA ILE A 15 4.89 -23.21 -8.88
C ILE A 15 5.40 -23.28 -10.33
N CYS A 16 4.49 -23.07 -11.27
CA CYS A 16 4.75 -23.16 -12.70
C CYS A 16 4.88 -21.76 -13.28
N LEU A 17 6.01 -21.46 -13.92
CA LEU A 17 6.17 -20.22 -14.67
C LEU A 17 5.19 -20.20 -15.84
N ASP A 18 4.49 -19.09 -16.02
CA ASP A 18 3.52 -18.94 -17.12
C ASP A 18 4.23 -18.83 -18.47
N GLU A 19 5.47 -18.32 -18.45
CA GLU A 19 6.34 -18.14 -19.61
C GLU A 19 7.66 -18.90 -19.40
N PRO A 20 8.22 -19.53 -20.45
CA PRO A 20 9.52 -20.19 -20.35
C PRO A 20 10.62 -19.20 -19.94
N PHE A 21 11.44 -19.60 -18.97
CA PHE A 21 12.58 -18.82 -18.52
C PHE A 21 13.74 -19.75 -18.15
N GLU A 22 14.95 -19.46 -18.62
CA GLU A 22 16.12 -20.26 -18.31
C GLU A 22 16.58 -20.01 -16.88
N LEU A 23 16.58 -21.07 -16.06
CA LEU A 23 17.04 -21.05 -14.68
C LEU A 23 18.16 -22.08 -14.50
N ALA A 24 19.34 -21.62 -14.09
CA ALA A 24 20.41 -22.53 -13.70
C ALA A 24 20.04 -23.23 -12.37
N PRO A 25 20.49 -24.47 -12.15
CA PRO A 25 20.30 -25.14 -10.86
C PRO A 25 20.82 -24.29 -9.69
N ASN A 26 20.06 -24.25 -8.60
CA ASN A 26 20.36 -23.47 -7.39
C ASN A 26 20.40 -21.94 -7.56
N THR A 27 19.81 -21.41 -8.65
CA THR A 27 19.60 -19.96 -8.77
C THR A 27 18.75 -19.46 -7.60
N PRO A 28 19.21 -18.47 -6.82
CA PRO A 28 18.41 -17.90 -5.73
C PRO A 28 17.17 -17.21 -6.29
N VAL A 29 15.99 -17.58 -5.77
CA VAL A 29 14.70 -17.00 -6.16
C VAL A 29 14.00 -16.37 -4.96
N LEU A 30 13.34 -15.24 -5.21
CA LEU A 30 12.40 -14.64 -4.26
C LEU A 30 10.98 -14.99 -4.71
N VAL A 31 10.21 -15.63 -3.83
CA VAL A 31 8.82 -15.98 -4.11
C VAL A 31 7.90 -15.04 -3.34
N THR A 32 7.02 -14.36 -4.06
CA THR A 32 5.99 -13.49 -3.48
C THR A 32 4.62 -14.06 -3.77
N ILE A 33 3.85 -14.37 -2.72
CA ILE A 33 2.50 -14.91 -2.82
C ILE A 33 1.53 -13.79 -2.39
N PRO A 34 0.72 -13.23 -3.31
CA PRO A 34 -0.28 -12.26 -2.93
C PRO A 34 -1.35 -12.93 -2.06
N GLN A 35 -1.61 -12.35 -0.88
CA GLN A 35 -2.70 -12.77 0.01
C GLN A 35 -3.84 -11.76 -0.09
N PRO A 36 -4.83 -11.98 -0.97
CA PRO A 36 -5.88 -10.99 -1.24
C PRO A 36 -6.68 -10.65 0.02
N ASP A 37 -6.98 -11.65 0.86
CA ASP A 37 -7.82 -11.48 2.04
C ASP A 37 -7.12 -10.68 3.16
N ALA A 38 -5.79 -10.80 3.27
CA ALA A 38 -5.01 -10.03 4.22
C ALA A 38 -4.96 -8.54 3.82
N ALA A 39 -4.77 -8.27 2.52
CA ALA A 39 -4.75 -6.91 2.00
C ALA A 39 -6.12 -6.21 2.14
N GLU A 40 -7.23 -6.93 1.96
CA GLU A 40 -8.57 -6.36 2.09
C GLU A 40 -8.92 -6.04 3.55
N LYS A 41 -8.54 -6.93 4.48
CA LYS A 41 -8.72 -6.68 5.92
C LYS A 41 -7.94 -5.45 6.37
N ASP A 42 -6.66 -5.37 6.03
CA ASP A 42 -5.82 -4.23 6.39
C ASP A 42 -6.38 -2.95 5.77
N ARG A 43 -6.79 -2.98 4.50
CA ARG A 43 -7.41 -1.84 3.82
C ARG A 43 -8.66 -1.36 4.55
N ALA A 44 -9.54 -2.26 4.98
CA ALA A 44 -10.76 -1.90 5.69
C ALA A 44 -10.47 -1.23 7.05
N GLU A 45 -9.51 -1.77 7.80
CA GLU A 45 -9.07 -1.19 9.08
C GLU A 45 -8.43 0.20 8.88
N TRP A 46 -7.54 0.35 7.89
CA TRP A 46 -6.95 1.63 7.51
C TRP A 46 -8.01 2.65 7.08
N PHE A 47 -8.98 2.23 6.29
CA PHE A 47 -10.07 3.10 5.84
C PHE A 47 -10.94 3.56 7.01
N ALA A 48 -11.28 2.67 7.94
CA ALA A 48 -12.03 3.01 9.14
C ALA A 48 -11.29 4.04 10.01
N LEU A 49 -9.98 3.83 10.22
CA LEU A 49 -9.12 4.76 10.97
C LEU A 49 -9.05 6.13 10.29
N ALA A 50 -8.80 6.16 8.98
CA ALA A 50 -8.73 7.40 8.20
C ALA A 50 -10.05 8.18 8.25
N LYS A 51 -11.18 7.48 8.12
CA LYS A 51 -12.52 8.08 8.22
C LYS A 51 -12.76 8.71 9.59
N ALA A 52 -12.38 8.02 10.67
CA ALA A 52 -12.53 8.53 12.03
C ALA A 52 -11.64 9.76 12.28
N ALA A 53 -10.39 9.73 11.81
CA ALA A 53 -9.48 10.85 11.91
C ALA A 53 -9.97 12.07 11.13
N PHE A 54 -10.51 11.87 9.93
CA PHE A 54 -11.07 12.93 9.10
C PHE A 54 -12.29 13.57 9.75
N ALA A 55 -13.22 12.76 10.27
CA ALA A 55 -14.39 13.27 11.00
C ALA A 55 -14.00 14.09 12.23
N ARG A 56 -12.93 13.72 12.93
CA ARG A 56 -12.38 14.49 14.05
C ARG A 56 -11.74 15.81 13.61
N ALA A 57 -10.99 15.82 12.50
CA ALA A 57 -10.28 17.01 12.04
C ALA A 57 -11.23 18.15 11.63
N TYR A 58 -12.42 17.80 11.13
CA TYR A 58 -13.46 18.73 10.70
C TYR A 58 -14.73 18.61 11.57
N GLY A 59 -14.55 18.28 12.85
CA GLY A 59 -15.63 18.18 13.83
C GLY A 59 -15.89 19.50 14.54
N ASP A 60 -16.79 19.50 15.52
CA ASP A 60 -17.18 20.70 16.27
C ASP A 60 -16.02 21.38 17.04
N GLU A 61 -14.88 20.68 17.22
CA GLU A 61 -13.64 21.21 17.82
C GLU A 61 -12.64 21.74 16.79
N GLU A 62 -13.07 22.04 15.56
CA GLU A 62 -12.20 22.62 14.53
C GLU A 62 -11.59 23.96 15.00
N PRO A 63 -10.27 24.16 14.89
CA PRO A 63 -9.64 25.44 15.20
C PRO A 63 -10.14 26.55 14.27
N ASP A 64 -10.26 27.77 14.79
CA ASP A 64 -10.54 28.92 13.94
C ASP A 64 -9.33 29.21 13.03
N TYR A 65 -9.52 29.10 11.71
CA TYR A 65 -8.54 29.42 10.68
C TYR A 65 -8.75 30.82 10.07
N SER A 66 -9.46 31.71 10.76
CA SER A 66 -9.66 33.09 10.32
C SER A 66 -8.34 33.87 10.22
N ASN A 67 -8.39 35.04 9.58
CA ASN A 67 -7.23 35.94 9.49
C ASN A 67 -6.68 36.38 10.86
N ALA A 68 -7.41 36.14 11.96
CA ALA A 68 -6.96 36.42 13.33
C ALA A 68 -5.83 35.49 13.80
N VAL A 69 -5.66 34.31 13.19
CA VAL A 69 -4.60 33.34 13.56
C VAL A 69 -3.38 33.39 12.65
N ILE A 70 -3.32 34.35 11.71
CA ILE A 70 -2.16 34.55 10.84
C ILE A 70 -1.03 35.24 11.61
N LEU A 71 0.10 34.54 11.78
CA LEU A 71 1.28 35.05 12.50
C LEU A 71 2.09 36.08 11.69
N GLU A 72 2.17 35.91 10.37
CA GLU A 72 2.89 36.82 9.50
C GLU A 72 2.17 36.90 8.16
N ARG A 73 1.93 38.13 7.69
CA ARG A 73 1.29 38.35 6.39
C ARG A 73 2.38 38.47 5.32
N PRO A 74 2.25 37.75 4.19
CA PRO A 74 3.14 37.97 3.06
C PRO A 74 3.02 39.44 2.59
N SER A 75 4.16 40.09 2.41
CA SER A 75 4.24 41.43 1.79
C SER A 75 3.77 41.36 0.34
N GLU A 76 2.89 42.30 -0.06
CA GLU A 76 2.41 42.47 -1.45
C GLU A 76 3.53 42.73 -2.47
#